data_AF-A0A973U0E7-F1
#
_entry.id   AF-A0A973U0E7-F1
#
_cell.length_a   1.000
_cell.length_b   1.000
_cell.length_c   1.000
_cell.angle_alpha   90.00
_cell.angle_beta   90.00
_cell.angle_gamma   90.00
#
_symmetry.space_group_name_H-M   'P 1'
#
loop_
_entity.id
_entity.type
_entity.pdbx_description
1 polymer ?
#
loop_
_entity_poly.entity_id
_entity_poly.type
_entity_poly.pdbx_seq_one_letter_code
_entity_poly.pdbx_strand_id
1 'polypeptide(L)' 'MRVELRVGDVVDGRVTRVVPFGALVTVGGVSGLLVGPVAATAGTTLPVRVVEVDHDRGRVAVEDLSTR' A
#
# COMPACT_ATOMS: atom_id res chain seq x y z
N MET A 1 19.36 -8.19 -2.44
CA MET A 1 18.03 -8.78 -2.21
C MET A 1 17.00 -7.79 -2.74
N ARG A 2 16.49 -7.99 -3.97
CA ARG A 2 15.36 -7.20 -4.47
C ARG A 2 14.10 -7.84 -3.88
N VAL A 3 13.28 -7.06 -3.19
CA VAL A 3 11.98 -7.54 -2.71
C VAL A 3 11.06 -7.55 -3.92
N GLU A 4 10.81 -8.73 -4.48
CA GLU A 4 9.81 -8.93 -5.53
C GLU A 4 8.43 -8.96 -4.86
N LEU A 5 7.74 -7.83 -4.86
CA LEU A 5 6.34 -7.76 -4.45
C LEU A 5 5.49 -8.51 -5.47
N ARG A 6 4.67 -9.47 -5.01
CA ARG A 6 3.74 -10.21 -5.86
C ARG A 6 2.30 -9.89 -5.49
N VAL A 7 1.42 -9.99 -6.47
CA VAL A 7 -0.03 -9.90 -6.23
C VAL A 7 -0.45 -10.98 -5.24
N GLY A 8 -1.19 -10.57 -4.21
CA GLY A 8 -1.62 -11.40 -3.09
C GLY A 8 -0.73 -11.32 -1.85
N ASP A 9 0.47 -10.76 -1.97
CA ASP A 9 1.38 -10.63 -0.82
C ASP A 9 0.80 -9.66 0.21
N VAL A 10 0.93 -10.04 1.49
CA VAL A 10 0.57 -9.20 2.63
C VAL A 10 1.86 -8.64 3.21
N VAL A 11 1.94 -7.32 3.24
CA VAL A 11 3.16 -6.57 3.53
C VAL A 11 2.81 -5.35 4.37
N ASP A 12 3.74 -4.92 5.22
CA ASP A 12 3.55 -3.74 6.06
C ASP A 12 3.73 -2.47 5.23
N GLY A 13 2.62 -1.76 5.02
CA GLY A 13 2.59 -0.48 4.34
C GLY A 13 2.60 0.68 5.32
N ARG A 14 3.58 1.58 5.16
CA ARG A 14 3.66 2.80 5.96
C ARG A 14 2.93 3.94 5.28
N VAL A 15 1.91 4.49 5.93
CA VAL A 15 1.18 5.66 5.44
C VAL A 15 2.11 6.87 5.47
N THR A 16 2.34 7.46 4.31
CA THR A 16 3.10 8.70 4.17
C THR A 16 2.17 9.91 4.13
N ARG A 17 0.98 9.77 3.53
CA ARG A 17 0.00 10.84 3.43
C ARG A 17 -1.41 10.28 3.28
N VAL A 18 -2.36 10.88 3.99
CA VAL A 18 -3.78 10.54 3.87
C VAL A 18 -4.43 11.54 2.93
N VAL A 19 -5.29 11.07 2.03
CA VAL A 19 -6.04 11.91 1.08
C VAL A 19 -7.53 11.60 1.19
N PRO A 20 -8.45 12.47 0.75
CA PRO A 20 -9.89 12.28 0.96
C PRO A 20 -10.46 10.97 0.36
N PHE A 21 -9.80 10.42 -0.65
CA PHE A 21 -10.20 9.21 -1.37
C PHE A 21 -9.30 8.00 -1.10
N GLY A 22 -8.38 8.08 -0.12
CA GLY A 22 -7.39 7.03 0.07
C GLY A 22 -6.21 7.39 0.98
N ALA A 23 -5.13 6.62 0.85
CA ALA A 23 -3.86 6.90 1.52
C ALA A 23 -2.69 6.52 0.62
N LEU A 24 -1.66 7.37 0.61
CA LEU A 24 -0.36 7.04 0.04
C LEU A 24 0.40 6.21 1.06
N VAL A 25 0.79 5.00 0.65
CA VAL A 25 1.57 4.08 1.47
C VAL A 25 2.87 3.74 0.77
N THR A 26 3.92 3.51 1.55
CA THR A 26 5.21 3.04 1.02
C THR A 26 5.46 1.63 1.53
N VAL A 27 5.82 0.74 0.62
CA VAL A 27 6.04 -0.68 0.89
C VAL A 27 7.32 -1.11 0.17
N GLY A 28 8.30 -1.64 0.91
CA GLY A 28 9.50 -2.26 0.30
C GLY A 28 10.29 -1.35 -0.65
N GLY A 29 10.20 -0.03 -0.50
CA GLY A 29 10.87 0.94 -1.38
C GLY A 29 10.05 1.40 -2.59
N VAL A 30 8.81 0.93 -2.75
CA VAL A 30 7.87 1.37 -3.79
C VAL A 30 6.71 2.13 -3.15
N SER A 31 6.21 3.14 -3.85
CA SER A 31 5.04 3.92 -3.42
C SER A 31 3.76 3.30 -3.99
N GLY A 32 2.85 2.91 -3.10
CA GLY A 32 1.53 2.41 -3.42
C GLY A 32 0.44 3.43 -3.08
N LEU A 33 -0.67 3.35 -3.82
CA LEU A 33 -1.88 4.09 -3.49
C LEU A 33 -2.93 3.12 -2.98
N LEU A 34 -3.38 3.36 -1.76
CA LEU A 34 -4.51 2.66 -1.19
C LEU A 34 -5.77 3.47 -1.51
N VAL A 35 -6.68 2.89 -2.30
CA VAL A 35 -7.93 3.53 -2.73
C VAL A 35 -9.05 3.05 -1.83
N GLY A 36 -9.76 3.97 -1.19
CA GLY A 36 -10.86 3.66 -0.26
C GLY A 36 -10.85 4.52 1.00
N PRO A 37 -11.86 4.38 1.85
CA PRO A 37 -11.87 5.03 3.15
C PRO A 37 -10.77 4.43 4.04
N VAL A 38 -9.81 5.25 4.46
CA VAL A 38 -8.71 4.81 5.33
C VAL A 38 -8.81 5.51 6.67
N ALA A 39 -9.01 4.75 7.72
CA ALA A 39 -9.03 5.25 9.10
C ALA A 39 -7.62 5.27 9.72
N ALA A 40 -6.62 5.73 8.97
CA ALA A 40 -5.23 5.82 9.42
C ALA A 40 -4.70 7.24 9.28
N THR A 41 -3.67 7.56 10.05
CA THR A 41 -2.94 8.82 10.02
C THR A 41 -1.57 8.65 9.36
N ALA A 42 -1.01 9.75 8.84
CA ALA A 42 0.35 9.74 8.31
C ALA A 42 1.36 9.30 9.39
N GLY A 43 2.22 8.36 9.06
CA GLY A 43 3.18 7.73 9.97
C GLY A 43 2.75 6.36 10.50
N THR A 44 1.47 6.00 10.39
CA THR A 44 0.95 4.69 10.80
C THR A 44 1.39 3.60 9.84
N THR A 45 1.70 2.43 10.38
CA THR A 45 2.03 1.23 9.59
C THR A 45 0.87 0.26 9.72
N LEU A 46 0.38 -0.25 8.60
CA LEU A 46 -0.72 -1.22 8.56
C LEU A 46 -0.42 -2.32 7.54
N PRO A 47 -0.90 -3.56 7.78
CA PRO A 47 -0.77 -4.63 6.83
C PRO A 47 -1.67 -4.35 5.63
N VAL A 48 -1.07 -4.22 4.45
CA VAL A 48 -1.78 -4.03 3.18
C VAL A 48 -1.55 -5.25 2.30
N ARG A 49 -2.56 -5.61 1.52
CA ARG A 49 -2.42 -6.65 0.50
C ARG A 49 -2.14 -6.01 -0.84
N VAL A 50 -1.14 -6.56 -1.54
CA VAL A 50 -0.83 -6.18 -2.92
C VAL A 50 -1.90 -6.75 -3.84
N VAL A 51 -2.63 -5.88 -4.54
CA VAL A 51 -3.67 -6.27 -5.51
C VAL A 51 -3.10 -6.26 -6.92
N GLU A 52 -2.23 -5.32 -7.21
CA GLU A 52 -1.63 -5.15 -8.54
C GLU A 52 -0.22 -4.59 -8.41
N VAL A 53 0.70 -5.10 -9.22
CA VAL A 53 2.09 -4.61 -9.30
C VAL A 53 2.42 -4.30 -10.74
N ASP A 54 2.67 -3.03 -11.03
CA ASP A 54 3.18 -2.55 -12.31
C ASP A 54 4.66 -2.22 -12.14
N HIS A 55 5.51 -3.21 -12.47
CA HIS A 55 6.96 -3.07 -12.39
C HIS A 55 7.52 -2.12 -13.46
N ASP A 56 6.86 -1.99 -14.60
CA ASP A 56 7.29 -1.11 -15.70
C ASP A 56 7.10 0.37 -15.33
N ARG A 57 6.06 0.68 -14.56
CA ARG A 57 5.74 2.04 -14.10
C ARG A 57 6.09 2.32 -12.64
N GLY A 58 6.58 1.32 -11.91
CA GLY A 58 6.92 1.43 -10.48
C GLY A 58 5.71 1.77 -9.60
N ARG A 59 4.53 1.24 -9.93
CA ARG A 59 3.27 1.47 -9.20
C ARG A 59 2.77 0.18 -8.58
N VAL A 60 2.16 0.29 -7.42
CA VAL A 60 1.53 -0.84 -6.72
C VAL A 60 0.16 -0.41 -6.24
N ALA A 61 -0.87 -1.16 -6.59
CA ALA A 61 -2.19 -1.02 -6.01
C ALA A 61 -2.28 -1.93 -4.79
N VAL A 62 -2.73 -1.38 -3.67
CA VAL A 62 -2.87 -2.13 -2.42
C VAL A 62 -4.26 -1.93 -1.83
N GLU A 63 -4.74 -2.94 -1.12
CA GLU A 63 -6.00 -2.89 -0.37
C GLU A 63 -5.75 -3.03 1.13
N ASP A 64 -6.64 -2.41 1.91
CA ASP A 64 -6.63 -2.51 3.36
C ASP A 64 -7.30 -3.83 3.80
N LEU A 65 -6.57 -4.64 4.56
CA LEU A 65 -7.09 -5.88 5.14
C LEU A 65 -7.75 -5.67 6.51
N SER A 66 -7.63 -4.48 7.12
CA SER A 66 -8.18 -4.20 8.45
C SER A 66 -9.70 -3.95 8.45
N THR A 67 -10.30 -3.73 7.29
CA THR A 67 -11.72 -3.40 7.15
C THR A 67 -12.64 -4.60 6.86
N ARG A 68 -12.13 -5.84 6.89
CA ARG A 68 -12.93 -7.06 6.73
C ARG A 68 -13.20 -7.80 8.04
#